data_AF-A4T3B6-F1
#
_entry.id   AF-A4T3B6-F1
#
_cell.length_a   1.000
_cell.length_b   1.000
_cell.length_c   1.000
_cell.angle_alpha   90.00
_cell.angle_beta   90.00
_cell.angle_gamma   90.00
#
_symmetry.space_group_name_H-M   'P 1'
#
loop_
_entity.id
_entity.type
_entity.pdbx_description
1 polymer ?
#
loop_
_entity_poly.entity_id
_entity_poly.type
_entity_poly.pdbx_seq_one_letter_code
_entity_poly.pdbx_strand_id
1 'polypeptide(L)'
;MPRPYPREFRDDVVRVARNRDDGVTIEQIATDFGVHPMTLHKWMRQADVDEGAKPGKSTGESVELRELRRRNRLLEQENEVLRRASAYLSQANLPGKGSTRS
;
A
#
# COMPACT_ATOMS: atom_id res chain seq x y z
N MET A 1 16.24 8.33 -6.15
CA MET A 1 15.73 8.42 -4.76
C MET A 1 16.71 7.70 -3.84
N PRO A 2 17.11 8.30 -2.71
CA PRO A 2 17.87 7.57 -1.69
C PRO A 2 17.06 6.35 -1.21
N ARG A 3 17.75 5.27 -0.85
CA ARG A 3 17.07 4.06 -0.37
C ARG A 3 16.35 4.39 0.94
N PRO A 4 15.08 3.98 1.10
CA PRO A 4 14.38 4.14 2.36
C PRO A 4 15.12 3.40 3.49
N TYR A 5 15.06 3.94 4.70
CA TYR A 5 15.53 3.23 5.89
C TYR A 5 14.81 1.87 6.02
N PRO A 6 15.54 0.78 6.31
CA PRO A 6 14.94 -0.52 6.59
C PRO A 6 13.87 -0.44 7.67
N ARG A 7 12.84 -1.31 7.62
CA ARG A 7 11.78 -1.32 8.63
C ARG A 7 12.34 -1.61 10.02
N GLU A 8 13.17 -2.65 10.15
CA GLU A 8 13.80 -3.05 11.41
C GLU A 8 14.56 -1.88 12.05
N PHE A 9 15.37 -1.17 11.28
CA PHE A 9 16.09 0.01 11.76
C PHE A 9 15.15 1.08 12.29
N ARG A 10 14.05 1.38 11.58
CA ARG A 10 13.06 2.37 12.03
C ARG A 10 12.40 1.96 13.33
N ASP A 11 12.00 0.69 13.43
CA ASP A 11 11.34 0.13 14.60
C ASP A 11 12.27 0.15 15.82
N ASP A 12 13.55 -0.18 15.64
CA ASP A 12 14.56 -0.13 16.69
C ASP A 12 14.82 1.30 17.19
N VAL A 13 14.97 2.26 16.28
CA VAL A 13 15.19 3.67 16.66
C VAL A 13 13.94 4.22 17.37
N VAL A 14 12.73 3.87 16.92
CA VAL A 14 11.49 4.24 17.63
C VAL A 14 11.44 3.61 19.02
N ARG A 15 11.83 2.35 19.16
CA ARG A 15 11.90 1.66 20.46
C ARG A 15 12.88 2.34 21.41
N VAL A 16 14.07 2.73 20.94
CA VAL A 16 15.03 3.50 21.74
C VAL A 16 14.46 4.87 22.13
N ALA A 17 13.85 5.58 21.18
CA ALA A 17 13.25 6.90 21.44
C ALA A 17 12.11 6.88 22.46
N ARG A 18 11.33 5.79 22.50
CA ARG A 18 10.24 5.61 23.47
C ARG A 18 10.74 5.21 24.87
N ASN A 19 11.83 4.44 24.95
CA ASN A 19 12.42 3.98 26.20
C ASN A 19 13.64 4.82 26.64
N ARG A 20 13.71 6.07 26.20
CA ARG A 20 14.83 6.96 26.53
C ARG A 20 14.80 7.37 28.00
N ASP A 21 15.98 7.56 28.58
CA ASP A 21 16.12 8.06 29.95
C ASP A 21 15.65 9.51 30.09
N ASP A 22 15.31 9.89 31.33
CA ASP A 22 14.93 11.26 31.66
C ASP A 22 16.08 12.22 31.33
N GLY A 23 15.78 13.24 30.53
CA GLY A 23 16.77 14.24 30.07
C GLY A 23 17.36 13.96 28.68
N VAL A 24 17.18 12.76 28.12
CA VAL A 24 17.55 12.49 26.73
C VAL A 24 16.48 13.02 25.79
N THR A 25 16.88 13.82 24.80
CA THR A 25 15.93 14.40 23.83
C THR A 25 15.82 13.57 22.55
N ILE A 26 14.71 13.74 21.83
CA ILE A 26 14.49 13.03 20.55
C ILE A 26 15.53 13.49 19.51
N GLU A 27 15.96 14.74 19.57
CA GLU A 27 16.97 15.32 18.69
C GLU A 27 18.35 14.68 18.91
N GLN A 28 18.72 14.39 20.17
CA GLN A 28 19.96 13.69 20.50
C GLN A 28 19.94 12.29 19.90
N ILE A 29 18.88 11.52 20.18
CA ILE A 29 18.71 10.17 19.63
C ILE A 29 18.73 10.19 18.09
N ALA A 30 18.00 11.10 17.47
CA ALA A 30 17.99 11.22 16.02
C ALA A 30 19.40 11.48 15.47
N THR A 31 20.16 12.37 16.11
CA THR A 31 21.54 12.68 15.75
C THR A 31 22.46 11.46 15.88
N ASP A 32 22.35 10.72 16.99
CA ASP A 32 23.17 9.53 17.26
C ASP A 32 22.95 8.43 16.22
N PHE A 33 21.72 8.28 15.72
CA PHE A 33 21.39 7.33 14.66
C PHE A 33 21.55 7.88 13.24
N GLY A 34 22.01 9.13 13.08
CA GLY A 34 22.18 9.78 11.77
C GLY A 34 20.87 10.07 11.04
N VAL A 35 19.77 10.20 11.79
CA VAL A 35 18.42 10.45 11.27
C VAL A 35 18.04 11.90 11.54
N HIS A 36 17.37 12.54 10.59
CA HIS A 36 16.85 13.89 10.82
C HIS A 36 15.76 13.86 11.92
N PRO A 37 15.75 14.77 12.92
CA PRO A 37 14.81 14.71 14.05
C PRO A 37 13.33 14.62 13.65
N MET A 38 12.90 15.43 12.67
CA MET A 38 11.52 15.32 12.14
C MET A 38 11.19 13.94 11.53
N THR A 39 12.17 13.23 10.98
CA THR A 39 11.95 11.88 10.46
C THR A 39 11.62 10.92 11.61
N LEU A 40 12.35 11.02 12.73
CA LEU A 40 12.09 10.23 13.92
C LEU A 40 10.71 10.55 14.52
N HIS A 41 10.35 11.83 14.65
CA HIS A 41 8.99 12.21 15.09
C HIS A 41 7.88 11.62 14.21
N LYS A 42 8.08 11.57 12.90
CA LYS A 42 7.12 10.94 11.98
C LYS A 42 7.00 9.44 12.22
N TRP A 43 8.11 8.75 12.46
CA TRP A 43 8.08 7.31 12.77
C TRP A 43 7.39 7.04 14.09
N MET A 44 7.68 7.81 15.14
CA MET A 44 6.97 7.68 16.42
C MET A 44 5.47 7.92 16.27
N ARG A 45 5.07 8.96 15.53
CA ARG A 45 3.65 9.23 15.25
C ARG A 45 3.00 8.08 14.48
N GLN A 46 3.69 7.49 13.50
CA GLN A 46 3.16 6.35 12.76
C GLN A 46 3.04 5.11 13.65
N ALA A 47 4.01 4.87 14.52
CA ALA A 47 3.94 3.78 15.50
C ALA A 47 2.75 3.95 16.47
N ASP A 48 2.46 5.18 16.91
CA ASP A 48 1.28 5.46 17.74
C ASP A 48 -0.04 5.18 16.99
N VAL A 49 -0.06 5.42 15.67
CA VAL A 49 -1.23 5.11 14.82
C VAL A 49 -1.36 3.60 14.62
N ASP A 50 -0.24 2.92 14.35
CA ASP A 50 -0.20 1.47 14.11
C ASP A 50 -0.58 0.69 15.39
N GLU A 51 -0.33 1.24 16.58
CA GLU A 51 -0.75 0.70 17.88
C GLU A 51 -2.16 1.13 18.31
N GLY A 52 -2.83 1.98 17.53
CA GLY A 52 -4.19 2.48 17.83
C GLY A 52 -4.26 3.55 18.92
N ALA A 53 -3.12 4.06 19.40
CA ALA A 53 -3.06 5.16 20.37
C ALA A 53 -3.45 6.51 19.76
N LYS A 54 -3.34 6.66 18.43
CA LYS A 54 -3.78 7.86 17.69
C LYS A 54 -4.62 7.49 16.46
N PRO A 55 -5.63 8.30 16.11
CA PRO A 55 -6.39 8.10 14.87
C PRO A 55 -5.49 8.37 13.65
N GLY A 56 -5.57 7.49 12.66
CA GLY A 56 -4.81 7.60 11.41
C GLY A 56 -4.92 6.33 10.58
N LYS A 57 -4.34 6.33 9.38
CA LYS A 57 -4.21 5.12 8.55
C LYS A 57 -3.01 4.33 9.03
N SER A 58 -3.24 3.08 9.39
CA SER A 58 -2.13 2.21 9.77
C SER A 58 -1.28 1.83 8.56
N THR A 59 -0.02 1.48 8.83
CA THR A 59 0.90 0.98 7.81
C THR A 59 0.35 -0.31 7.18
N GLY A 60 -0.31 -1.15 7.97
CA GLY A 60 -0.96 -2.39 7.51
C GLY A 60 -2.10 -2.13 6.52
N GLU A 61 -3.03 -1.25 6.88
CA GLU A 61 -4.13 -0.84 5.99
C GLU A 61 -3.63 -0.31 4.65
N SER A 62 -2.52 0.44 4.66
CA SER A 62 -1.95 1.02 3.43
C SER A 62 -1.31 -0.02 2.51
N VAL A 63 -0.81 -1.14 3.05
CA VAL A 63 -0.31 -2.27 2.25
C VAL A 63 -1.48 -3.02 1.65
N GLU A 64 -2.45 -3.41 2.49
CA GLU A 64 -3.63 -4.16 2.06
C GLU A 64 -4.42 -3.41 0.97
N LEU A 65 -4.62 -2.11 1.14
CA LEU A 65 -5.31 -1.27 0.17
C LEU A 65 -4.60 -1.25 -1.20
N ARG A 66 -3.26 -1.29 -1.21
CA ARG A 66 -2.49 -1.36 -2.48
C ARG A 66 -2.65 -2.72 -3.14
N GLU A 67 -2.60 -3.80 -2.37
CA GLU A 67 -2.79 -5.14 -2.90
C GLU A 67 -4.21 -5.36 -3.42
N LEU A 68 -5.22 -4.88 -2.69
CA LEU A 68 -6.61 -4.93 -3.12
C LEU A 68 -6.83 -4.15 -4.41
N ARG A 69 -6.27 -2.93 -4.53
CA ARG A 69 -6.32 -2.16 -5.78
C ARG A 69 -5.66 -2.89 -6.94
N ARG A 70 -4.53 -3.57 -6.71
CA ARG A 70 -3.85 -4.36 -7.73
C ARG A 70 -4.70 -5.56 -8.16
N ARG A 71 -5.27 -6.30 -7.21
CA ARG A 71 -6.15 -7.46 -7.48
C ARG A 71 -7.41 -7.03 -8.23
N ASN A 72 -8.04 -5.95 -7.79
CA ASN A 72 -9.25 -5.43 -8.43
C ASN A 72 -8.99 -5.06 -9.90
N ARG A 73 -7.88 -4.35 -10.18
CA ARG A 73 -7.48 -4.02 -11.55
C ARG A 73 -7.24 -5.26 -12.44
N LEU A 74 -6.70 -6.34 -11.87
CA LEU A 74 -6.51 -7.59 -12.60
C LEU A 74 -7.85 -8.26 -12.91
N LEU A 75 -8.73 -8.34 -11.91
CA LEU A 75 -10.08 -8.89 -12.07
C LEU A 75 -10.91 -8.12 -13.10
N GLU A 76 -10.77 -6.79 -13.15
CA GLU A 76 -11.44 -5.96 -14.16
C GLU A 76 -10.97 -6.31 -15.58
N GLN A 77 -9.66 -6.52 -15.77
CA GLN A 77 -9.08 -6.95 -17.06
C GLN A 77 -9.56 -8.35 -17.46
N GLU A 78 -9.55 -9.30 -16.53
CA GLU A 78 -10.05 -10.66 -16.78
C GLU A 78 -11.53 -10.65 -17.16
N ASN A 79 -12.35 -9.88 -16.45
CA ASN A 79 -13.76 -9.70 -16.78
C ASN A 79 -13.96 -9.09 -18.16
N GLU A 80 -13.14 -8.12 -18.55
CA GLU A 80 -13.22 -7.53 -19.88
C GLU A 80 -12.90 -8.54 -20.98
N VAL A 81 -11.85 -9.36 -20.79
CA VAL A 81 -11.51 -10.45 -21.72
C VAL A 81 -12.65 -11.45 -21.83
N LEU A 82 -13.22 -11.88 -20.69
CA LEU A 82 -14.34 -12.82 -20.67
C LEU A 82 -15.58 -12.25 -21.37
N ARG A 83 -15.90 -10.98 -21.16
CA ARG A 83 -17.01 -10.29 -21.85
C ARG A 83 -16.79 -10.25 -23.35
N ARG A 84 -15.57 -9.91 -23.80
CA ARG A 84 -15.22 -9.89 -25.23
C ARG A 84 -15.32 -11.28 -25.86
N ALA A 85 -14.83 -12.32 -25.17
CA ALA A 85 -14.92 -13.70 -25.64
C ALA A 85 -16.39 -14.18 -25.73
N SER A 86 -17.21 -13.88 -24.72
CA SER A 86 -18.63 -14.21 -24.71
C SER A 86 -19.40 -13.50 -25.83
N ALA A 87 -19.09 -12.22 -26.10
CA ALA A 87 -19.66 -11.47 -27.20
C ALA A 87 -19.29 -12.10 -28.56
N TYR A 88 -18.03 -12.46 -28.75
CA TYR A 88 -17.56 -13.13 -29.97
C TYR A 88 -18.25 -14.49 -30.17
N LEU A 89 -18.33 -15.33 -29.14
CA LEU A 89 -19.00 -16.63 -29.21
C LEU A 89 -20.50 -16.47 -29.52
N SER A 90 -21.16 -15.49 -28.90
CA SER A 90 -22.57 -15.20 -29.17
C SER A 90 -22.82 -14.76 -30.62
N GLN A 91 -21.90 -13.99 -31.21
CA GLN A 91 -21.98 -13.59 -32.61
C GLN A 91 -21.72 -14.76 -33.56
N ALA A 92 -20.79 -15.67 -33.22
CA ALA A 92 -20.51 -16.86 -34.03
C ALA A 92 -21.69 -17.84 -34.09
N ASN A 93 -22.57 -17.82 -33.09
CA ASN A 93 -23.75 -18.68 -33.00
C ASN A 93 -25.03 -18.03 -33.57
N LEU A 94 -24.95 -16.84 -34.18
CA LEU A 94 -26.09 -16.27 -34.88
C LEU A 94 -26.33 -17.03 -36.19
N PRO A 95 -27.57 -17.50 -36.49
CA PRO A 95 -27.86 -18.11 -37.77
C PRO A 95 -27.53 -17.10 -38.86
N GLY A 96 -26.66 -17.50 -39.81
CA GLY A 96 -26.20 -16.65 -40.89
C GLY A 96 -27.40 -15.95 -41.52
N LYS A 97 -27.41 -14.61 -41.52
CA LYS A 97 -28.44 -13.81 -42.17
C LYS A 97 -28.53 -14.34 -43.60
N GLY A 98 -29.58 -15.10 -43.88
CA GLY A 98 -29.86 -15.63 -45.20
C GLY A 98 -29.83 -14.46 -46.16
N SER A 99 -28.87 -14.46 -47.07
CA SER A 99 -28.89 -13.59 -48.23
C SER A 99 -30.07 -14.04 -49.08
N THR A 100 -31.26 -13.50 -48.80
CA THR A 100 -32.38 -13.53 -49.74
C THR A 100 -32.01 -12.58 -50.86
N ARG A 101 -31.36 -13.14 -51.87
CA ARG A 101 -31.15 -12.54 -53.17
C ARG A 101 -32.41 -12.84 -54.00
N SER A 102 -33.26 -11.83 -54.15
CA SER A 102 -34.32 -11.75 -55.16
C SER A 102 -34.23 -10.40 -55.85
#